data_AF-A0A3D3PKT0-F1
#
_entry.id   AF-A0A3D3PKT0-F1
#
_cell.length_a   1.000
_cell.length_b   1.000
_cell.length_c   1.000
_cell.angle_alpha   90.00
_cell.angle_beta   90.00
_cell.angle_gamma   90.00
#
_symmetry.space_group_name_H-M   'P 1'
#
loop_
_entity.id
_entity.type
_entity.pdbx_description
1 polymer ?
#
loop_
_entity_poly.entity_id
_entity_poly.type
_entity_poly.pdbx_seq_one_letter_code
_entity_poly.pdbx_strand_id
1 'polypeptide(L)'
;MIRKKHMRTLPKSVLLALLTVYLVWGSTYLAIRVALAAFPPFLLMGTRFLAAGILLFGWLKLRGTPNPTPRQWRDAAVIGVLLLGGGMGLTAVAEQTVSSGMTAVFIACSPFILALWVGLFGEWP
;
A
#
# COMPACT_ATOMS: atom_id res chain seq x y z
N MET A 1 18.10 37.31 -16.46
CA MET A 1 17.42 37.48 -15.16
C MET A 1 16.44 36.32 -14.96
N ILE A 2 16.90 35.19 -14.41
CA ILE A 2 16.13 33.94 -14.30
C ILE A 2 15.25 34.00 -13.04
N ARG A 3 13.92 33.97 -13.23
CA ARG A 3 12.92 33.96 -12.15
C ARG A 3 13.15 32.76 -11.23
N LYS A 4 13.61 33.01 -9.99
CA LYS A 4 13.47 32.08 -8.84
C LYS A 4 11.98 31.94 -8.51
N LYS A 5 11.25 31.15 -9.29
CA LYS A 5 9.81 30.91 -9.09
C LYS A 5 9.62 29.75 -8.11
N HIS A 6 9.32 30.11 -6.86
CA HIS A 6 8.56 29.32 -5.87
C HIS A 6 9.32 28.21 -5.11
N MET A 7 10.20 28.61 -4.18
CA MET A 7 10.34 27.87 -2.91
C MET A 7 9.10 28.17 -2.06
N ARG A 8 7.97 27.52 -2.38
CA ARG A 8 6.85 27.45 -1.44
C ARG A 8 7.34 26.58 -0.28
N THR A 9 7.50 27.17 0.90
CA THR A 9 7.73 26.39 2.13
C THR A 9 6.61 25.37 2.23
N LEU A 10 6.95 24.08 2.31
CA LEU A 10 5.96 23.02 2.42
C LEU A 10 5.06 23.32 3.64
N PRO A 11 3.73 23.28 3.49
CA PRO A 11 2.84 23.47 4.61
C PRO A 11 3.18 22.43 5.69
N LYS A 12 3.13 22.83 6.97
CA LYS A 12 3.46 21.94 8.09
C LYS A 12 2.69 20.61 8.06
N SER A 13 1.43 20.65 7.59
CA SER A 13 0.60 19.46 7.39
C SER A 13 1.18 18.48 6.36
N VAL A 14 1.76 18.97 5.27
CA VAL A 14 2.40 18.14 4.25
C VAL A 14 3.66 17.48 4.79
N LEU A 15 4.46 18.23 5.56
CA LEU A 15 5.66 17.68 6.21
C LEU A 15 5.29 16.55 7.20
N LEU A 16 4.25 16.78 8.02
CA LEU A 16 3.73 15.76 8.95
C LEU A 16 3.19 14.53 8.22
N ALA A 17 2.46 14.72 7.12
CA ALA A 17 1.97 13.62 6.29
C ALA A 17 3.13 12.81 5.70
N LEU A 18 4.16 13.46 5.16
CA LEU A 18 5.35 12.80 4.61
C LEU A 18 6.11 12.02 5.70
N LEU A 19 6.34 12.63 6.86
CA LEU A 19 6.98 11.94 7.99
C LEU A 19 6.17 10.71 8.44
N THR A 20 4.84 10.84 8.50
CA THR A 20 3.95 9.73 8.87
C THR A 20 4.07 8.61 7.85
N VAL A 21 4.01 8.92 6.56
CA VAL A 21 4.19 7.92 5.51
C VAL A 21 5.58 7.28 5.63
N TYR A 22 6.66 8.04 5.75
CA TYR A 22 8.00 7.47 5.81
C TYR A 22 8.19 6.54 7.01
N LEU A 23 7.71 6.95 8.18
CA LEU A 23 7.85 6.14 9.39
C LEU A 23 6.91 4.93 9.37
N VAL A 24 5.62 5.13 9.08
CA VAL A 24 4.62 4.04 9.15
C VAL A 24 4.81 3.06 8.01
N TRP A 25 4.97 3.55 6.77
CA TRP A 25 5.14 2.67 5.61
C TRP A 25 6.53 2.05 5.56
N GLY A 26 7.59 2.78 5.92
CA GLY A 26 8.94 2.23 5.98
C GLY A 26 9.09 1.14 7.05
N SER A 27 8.56 1.37 8.26
CA SER A 27 8.60 0.38 9.34
C SER A 27 7.70 -0.83 9.11
N THR A 28 6.74 -0.75 8.17
CA THR A 28 5.86 -1.88 7.86
C THR A 28 6.66 -3.10 7.40
N TYR A 29 7.65 -2.94 6.50
CA TYR A 29 8.48 -4.07 6.06
C TYR A 29 9.31 -4.67 7.19
N LEU A 30 9.80 -3.82 8.11
CA LEU A 30 10.48 -4.34 9.30
C LEU A 30 9.52 -5.14 10.19
N ALA A 31 8.31 -4.63 10.42
CA ALA A 31 7.30 -5.29 11.23
C ALA A 31 6.84 -6.62 10.61
N ILE A 32 6.72 -6.69 9.27
CA ILE A 32 6.41 -7.93 8.55
C ILE A 32 7.50 -8.97 8.80
N ARG A 33 8.77 -8.62 8.55
CA ARG A 33 9.91 -9.52 8.79
C ARG A 33 9.94 -10.06 10.22
N VAL A 34 9.66 -9.22 11.21
CA VAL A 34 9.59 -9.62 12.62
C VAL A 34 8.39 -10.55 12.86
N ALA A 35 7.20 -10.23 12.35
CA ALA A 35 5.99 -11.02 12.56
C ALA A 35 6.02 -12.38 11.83
N LEU A 36 6.78 -12.49 10.73
CA LEU A 36 7.01 -13.76 10.02
C LEU A 36 7.75 -14.80 10.86
N ALA A 37 8.39 -14.40 11.97
CA ALA A 37 8.96 -15.35 12.93
C ALA A 37 7.88 -16.17 13.67
N ALA A 38 6.65 -15.64 13.76
CA ALA A 38 5.55 -16.27 14.50
C ALA A 38 4.38 -16.70 13.61
N PHE A 39 4.19 -16.06 12.45
CA PHE A 39 3.02 -16.28 11.59
C PHE A 39 3.40 -16.58 10.13
N PRO A 40 2.69 -17.50 9.45
CA PRO A 40 2.87 -17.69 8.02
C PRO A 40 2.41 -16.44 7.24
N PRO A 41 3.00 -16.18 6.05
CA PRO A 41 2.93 -14.90 5.35
C PRO A 41 1.50 -14.49 4.97
N PHE A 42 0.73 -15.42 4.38
CA PHE A 42 -0.64 -15.15 3.97
C PHE A 42 -1.59 -15.02 5.14
N LEU A 43 -1.33 -15.68 6.27
CA LEU A 43 -2.14 -15.51 7.47
C LEU A 43 -1.89 -14.14 8.11
N LEU A 44 -0.63 -13.72 8.17
CA LEU A 44 -0.25 -12.40 8.67
C LEU A 44 -0.87 -11.28 7.83
N MET A 45 -0.74 -11.34 6.50
CA MET A 45 -1.34 -10.34 5.62
C MET A 45 -2.87 -10.46 5.59
N GLY A 46 -3.40 -11.68 5.54
CA GLY A 46 -4.83 -11.94 5.45
C GLY A 46 -5.59 -11.39 6.64
N THR A 47 -5.10 -11.66 7.86
CA THR A 47 -5.70 -11.13 9.10
C THR A 47 -5.69 -9.60 9.15
N ARG A 48 -4.57 -8.96 8.74
CA ARG A 48 -4.47 -7.50 8.63
C ARG A 48 -5.50 -6.93 7.64
N PHE A 49 -5.63 -7.51 6.46
CA PHE A 49 -6.58 -7.04 5.44
C PHE A 49 -8.04 -7.30 5.84
N LEU A 50 -8.33 -8.44 6.48
CA LEU A 50 -9.65 -8.73 7.04
C LEU A 50 -10.02 -7.73 8.13
N ALA A 51 -9.13 -7.48 9.08
CA ALA A 51 -9.36 -6.52 10.16
C ALA A 51 -9.63 -5.12 9.58
N ALA A 52 -8.79 -4.65 8.65
CA ALA A 52 -8.98 -3.37 7.98
C ALA A 52 -10.30 -3.31 7.19
N GLY A 53 -10.64 -4.38 6.47
CA GLY A 53 -11.88 -4.48 5.70
C GLY A 53 -13.13 -4.44 6.59
N ILE A 54 -13.14 -5.18 7.70
CA ILE A 54 -14.24 -5.19 8.67
C ILE A 54 -14.39 -3.81 9.32
N LEU A 55 -13.30 -3.19 9.76
CA LEU A 55 -13.31 -1.86 10.36
C LEU A 55 -13.85 -0.81 9.39
N LEU A 56 -13.37 -0.83 8.13
CA LEU A 56 -13.82 0.10 7.10
C LEU A 56 -15.29 -0.13 6.74
N PHE A 57 -15.71 -1.39 6.58
CA PHE A 57 -17.10 -1.72 6.29
C PHE A 57 -18.02 -1.28 7.44
N GLY A 58 -17.65 -1.57 8.69
CA GLY A 58 -18.35 -1.13 9.89
C GLY A 58 -18.47 0.40 9.97
N TRP A 59 -17.38 1.11 9.68
CA TRP A 59 -17.38 2.57 9.64
C TRP A 59 -18.34 3.13 8.58
N LEU A 60 -18.35 2.57 7.37
CA LEU A 60 -19.28 2.97 6.30
C LEU A 60 -20.74 2.69 6.69
N LYS A 61 -20.99 1.59 7.41
CA LYS A 61 -22.30 1.28 7.97
C LYS A 61 -22.75 2.30 8.99
N LEU A 62 -21.87 2.72 9.89
CA LEU A 62 -22.17 3.77 10.87
C LEU A 62 -22.46 5.13 10.21
N ARG A 63 -21.92 5.38 9.01
CA ARG A 63 -22.21 6.59 8.22
C ARG A 63 -23.49 6.49 7.37
N GLY A 64 -24.22 5.40 7.43
CA GLY A 64 -25.43 5.19 6.63
C GLY A 64 -25.16 4.97 5.14
N THR A 65 -23.93 4.60 4.75
CA THR A 65 -23.63 4.31 3.34
C THR A 65 -24.40 3.07 2.88
N PRO A 66 -25.06 3.10 1.70
CA PRO A 66 -25.75 1.94 1.15
C PRO A 66 -24.85 0.72 1.04
N ASN A 67 -25.45 -0.48 1.12
CA ASN A 67 -24.70 -1.72 0.88
C ASN A 67 -24.09 -1.73 -0.52
N PRO A 68 -22.87 -2.28 -0.68
CA PRO A 68 -22.33 -2.53 -2.00
C PRO A 68 -23.26 -3.49 -2.77
N THR A 69 -23.44 -3.19 -4.06
CA THR A 69 -24.12 -4.08 -5.00
C THR A 69 -23.33 -5.38 -5.19
N PRO A 70 -23.95 -6.47 -5.68
CA PRO A 70 -23.22 -7.71 -5.96
C PRO A 70 -22.03 -7.54 -6.91
N ARG A 71 -22.13 -6.63 -7.88
CA ARG A 71 -21.01 -6.28 -8.77
C ARG A 71 -19.86 -5.62 -8.02
N GLN A 72 -20.16 -4.67 -7.14
CA GLN A 72 -19.14 -4.01 -6.32
C GLN A 72 -18.48 -4.98 -5.33
N TRP A 73 -19.23 -5.93 -4.78
CA TRP A 73 -18.66 -7.00 -3.95
C TRP A 73 -17.68 -7.87 -4.74
N ARG A 74 -18.04 -8.27 -5.95
CA ARG A 74 -17.15 -9.03 -6.83
C ARG A 74 -15.89 -8.24 -7.16
N ASP A 75 -16.04 -6.98 -7.57
CA ASP A 75 -14.90 -6.15 -7.98
C ASP A 75 -13.97 -5.88 -6.79
N ALA A 76 -14.53 -5.62 -5.60
CA ALA A 76 -13.77 -5.49 -4.37
C ALA A 76 -13.05 -6.81 -3.98
N ALA A 77 -13.70 -7.96 -4.16
CA ALA A 77 -13.07 -9.26 -3.93
C ALA A 77 -11.92 -9.51 -4.90
N VAL A 78 -12.08 -9.20 -6.19
CA VAL A 78 -11.01 -9.33 -7.19
C VAL A 78 -9.82 -8.44 -6.83
N ILE A 79 -10.06 -7.15 -6.55
CA ILE A 79 -9.01 -6.20 -6.15
C ILE A 79 -8.34 -6.66 -4.84
N GLY A 80 -9.13 -7.08 -3.87
CA GLY A 80 -8.65 -7.57 -2.58
C GLY A 80 -7.77 -8.81 -2.71
N VAL A 81 -8.17 -9.80 -3.53
CA VAL A 81 -7.40 -11.01 -3.80
C VAL A 81 -6.11 -10.69 -4.55
N LEU A 82 -6.13 -9.77 -5.52
CA LEU A 82 -4.92 -9.34 -6.22
C LEU A 82 -3.95 -8.58 -5.30
N LEU A 83 -4.47 -7.70 -4.44
CA LEU A 83 -3.66 -6.96 -3.46
C LEU A 83 -3.10 -7.86 -2.37
N LEU A 84 -3.91 -8.77 -1.83
CA LEU A 84 -3.49 -9.71 -0.79
C LEU A 84 -2.58 -10.79 -1.37
N GLY A 85 -2.97 -11.41 -2.48
CA GLY A 85 -2.21 -12.47 -3.12
C GLY A 85 -0.95 -11.94 -3.78
N GLY A 86 -1.10 -11.10 -4.79
CA GLY A 86 -0.01 -10.62 -5.64
C GLY A 86 0.79 -9.46 -5.06
N GLY A 87 0.18 -8.56 -4.30
CA GLY A 87 0.87 -7.41 -3.71
C GLY A 87 1.58 -7.75 -2.40
N MET A 88 0.83 -7.65 -1.30
CA MET A 88 1.36 -7.76 0.05
C MET A 88 1.71 -9.19 0.46
N GLY A 89 0.96 -10.19 -0.02
CA GLY A 89 1.23 -11.61 0.28
C GLY A 89 2.54 -12.09 -0.36
N LEU A 90 2.75 -11.83 -1.66
CA LEU A 90 4.05 -12.09 -2.29
C LEU A 90 5.18 -11.28 -1.65
N THR A 91 4.92 -10.05 -1.20
CA THR A 91 5.91 -9.27 -0.44
C THR A 91 6.30 -9.99 0.86
N ALA A 92 5.32 -10.48 1.62
CA ALA A 92 5.57 -11.25 2.84
C ALA A 92 6.25 -12.61 2.58
N VAL A 93 6.01 -13.22 1.41
CA VAL A 93 6.74 -14.42 0.98
C VAL A 93 8.19 -14.08 0.64
N ALA A 94 8.42 -13.01 -0.13
CA ALA A 94 9.76 -12.54 -0.48
C ALA A 94 10.56 -12.16 0.77
N GLU A 95 9.92 -11.54 1.75
CA GLU A 95 10.52 -11.22 3.03
C GLU A 95 10.94 -12.43 3.86
N GLN A 96 10.64 -13.67 3.48
CA GLN A 96 11.23 -14.85 4.14
C GLN A 96 12.67 -15.09 3.71
N THR A 97 12.99 -14.81 2.45
CA THR A 97 14.31 -15.03 1.86
C THR A 97 15.15 -13.76 1.73
N VAL A 98 14.49 -12.59 1.70
CA VAL A 98 15.10 -11.28 1.48
C VAL A 98 14.93 -10.39 2.72
N SER A 99 15.94 -9.57 3.03
CA SER A 99 15.86 -8.59 4.13
C SER A 99 14.80 -7.52 3.87
N SER A 100 14.18 -6.99 4.93
CA SER A 100 13.20 -5.90 4.85
C SER A 100 13.73 -4.63 4.17
N GLY A 101 15.03 -4.33 4.31
CA GLY A 101 15.68 -3.21 3.63
C GLY A 101 15.71 -3.36 2.11
N MET A 102 16.11 -4.54 1.62
CA MET A 102 16.05 -4.86 0.19
C MET A 102 14.61 -4.83 -0.33
N THR A 103 13.65 -5.40 0.40
CA THR A 103 12.22 -5.33 0.06
C THR A 103 11.75 -3.88 -0.10
N ALA A 104 12.11 -3.00 0.85
CA ALA A 104 11.76 -1.59 0.80
C ALA A 104 12.36 -0.89 -0.44
N VAL A 105 13.61 -1.20 -0.80
CA VAL A 105 14.25 -0.67 -2.02
C VAL A 105 13.52 -1.13 -3.28
N PHE A 106 13.16 -2.41 -3.38
CA PHE A 106 12.39 -2.91 -4.52
C PHE A 106 11.02 -2.24 -4.65
N ILE A 107 10.32 -2.02 -3.55
CA ILE A 107 9.01 -1.36 -3.57
C ILE A 107 9.15 0.15 -3.86
N ALA A 108 10.26 0.78 -3.45
CA ALA A 108 10.57 2.15 -3.84
C ALA A 108 10.75 2.31 -5.36
N CYS A 109 10.97 1.22 -6.10
CA CYS A 109 11.01 1.22 -7.57
C CYS A 109 9.61 1.12 -8.24
N SER A 110 8.54 0.98 -7.47
CA SER A 110 7.15 0.96 -7.97
C SER A 110 6.77 2.07 -8.96
N PRO A 111 7.20 3.36 -8.83
CA PRO A 111 6.89 4.37 -9.83
C PRO A 111 7.51 4.09 -11.19
N PHE A 112 8.66 3.39 -11.27
CA PHE A 112 9.24 3.00 -12.55
C PHE A 112 8.36 1.98 -13.27
N ILE A 113 7.85 0.98 -12.53
CA ILE A 113 6.93 -0.02 -13.08
C ILE A 113 5.64 0.66 -13.52
N LEU A 114 5.12 1.59 -12.72
CA LEU A 114 3.93 2.37 -13.07
C LEU A 114 4.15 3.20 -14.34
N ALA A 115 5.27 3.93 -14.44
CA ALA A 115 5.61 4.73 -15.62
C ALA A 115 5.72 3.88 -16.89
N LEU A 116 6.34 2.70 -16.79
CA LEU A 116 6.42 1.75 -17.89
C LEU A 116 5.02 1.25 -18.31
N TRP A 117 4.17 0.92 -17.32
CA TRP A 117 2.82 0.45 -17.58
C TRP A 117 1.98 1.51 -18.28
N VAL A 118 2.01 2.75 -17.80
CA VAL A 118 1.29 3.88 -18.40
C VAL A 118 1.83 4.21 -19.79
N GLY A 119 3.16 4.18 -19.98
CA GLY A 119 3.79 4.34 -21.30
C GLY A 119 3.39 3.27 -22.31
N LEU A 120 3.23 2.00 -21.88
CA LEU A 120 2.71 0.92 -22.73
C LEU A 120 1.26 1.16 -23.20
N PHE A 121 0.46 1.93 -22.45
CA PHE A 121 -0.88 2.35 -22.86
C PHE A 121 -0.90 3.64 -23.69
N GLY A 122 0.29 4.16 -24.09
CA GLY A 122 0.45 5.29 -24.98
C GLY A 122 0.58 6.65 -24.28
N GLU A 123 0.56 6.68 -22.94
CA GLU A 123 0.73 7.89 -22.15
C GLU A 123 2.15 7.94 -21.56
N TRP A 124 3.12 8.41 -22.34
CA TRP A 124 4.48 8.61 -21.81
C TRP A 124 4.50 9.83 -20.87
N PRO A 125 5.09 9.69 -19.66
CA PRO A 125 5.20 10.78 -18.70
C PRO A 125 6.13 11.92 -19.15
#